data_AF-A0A661TZ80-F1
#
_entry.id   AF-A0A661TZ80-F1
#
_cell.length_a   1.000
_cell.length_b   1.000
_cell.length_c   1.000
_cell.angle_alpha   90.00
_cell.angle_beta   90.00
_cell.angle_gamma   90.00
#
_symmetry.space_group_name_H-M   'P 1'
#
loop_
_entity.id
_entity.type
_entity.pdbx_description
1 polymer ?
#
loop_
_entity_poly.entity_id
_entity_poly.type
_entity_poly.pdbx_seq_one_letter_code
_entity_poly.pdbx_strand_id
1 'polypeptide(L)'
;MKYFPAKASIEGVGIKRGLTAPEASIVLEYPLNKVLALILFGLIKKKKVKVKSQDPLLLKKLSGGVPERKLRKYEKDFLNAIKKNGELSKKKLETLCVDLVKAVNKKMKGFSLIETREYYLSIMNKAWKLLRAAKAPEEINSILEDYTDWMLLDDDFDDKMPVIITGRTIYAPDWWGNTGTSVPAPSTGKGPSVSLPTLPGSSFAHGITSSMSNFANNIVSNVYGFTSAVTSVTNPPPVSTSSGGSYGGSSGCACACACAGCACACAGGGR
;
A
#
# COMPACT_ATOMS: atom_id res chain seq x y z
N MET A 1 0.56 3.64 11.45
CA MET A 1 -0.83 3.53 10.94
C MET A 1 -1.33 2.13 11.26
N LYS A 2 -2.60 1.96 11.65
CA LYS A 2 -3.19 0.63 11.91
C LYS A 2 -4.47 0.45 11.11
N TYR A 3 -4.47 -0.48 10.14
CA TYR A 3 -5.65 -0.75 9.29
C TYR A 3 -6.50 -1.91 9.83
N PHE A 4 -5.92 -2.74 10.69
CA PHE A 4 -6.65 -3.81 11.37
C PHE A 4 -7.14 -3.33 12.75
N PRO A 5 -8.42 -3.55 13.09
CA PRO A 5 -8.91 -3.24 14.44
C PRO A 5 -8.23 -4.14 15.48
N ALA A 6 -8.04 -3.63 16.69
CA ALA A 6 -7.47 -4.40 17.81
C ALA A 6 -8.29 -5.66 18.16
N LYS A 7 -9.56 -5.72 17.72
CA LYS A 7 -10.50 -6.84 17.92
C LYS A 7 -10.29 -8.03 16.97
N ALA A 8 -9.10 -8.19 16.36
CA ALA A 8 -8.71 -9.46 15.72
C ALA A 8 -8.42 -10.55 16.78
N SER A 9 -9.23 -10.60 17.85
CA SER A 9 -8.99 -11.32 19.11
C SER A 9 -9.61 -12.72 19.12
N ILE A 10 -9.69 -13.35 17.96
CA ILE A 10 -9.61 -14.81 17.87
C ILE A 10 -8.46 -14.99 16.89
N GLU A 11 -7.29 -15.35 17.41
CA GLU A 11 -6.14 -15.69 16.57
C GLU A 11 -6.61 -16.78 15.61
N GLY A 12 -6.84 -16.40 14.36
CA GLY A 12 -7.07 -17.36 13.31
C GLY A 12 -5.83 -18.24 13.19
N VAL A 13 -6.00 -19.50 12.79
CA VAL A 13 -4.86 -20.41 12.62
C VAL A 13 -4.46 -20.41 11.15
N GLY A 14 -3.16 -20.34 10.88
CA GLY A 14 -2.62 -20.50 9.54
C GLY A 14 -2.50 -19.22 8.72
N ILE A 15 -1.77 -19.36 7.61
CA ILE A 15 -1.35 -18.28 6.71
C ILE A 15 -2.42 -17.98 5.65
N LYS A 16 -2.81 -16.70 5.50
CA LYS A 16 -3.60 -16.28 4.34
C LYS A 16 -2.72 -16.13 3.09
N ARG A 17 -2.65 -17.21 2.29
CA ARG A 17 -1.99 -17.19 0.97
C ARG A 17 -2.86 -16.56 -0.12
N GLY A 18 -2.23 -16.19 -1.24
CA GLY A 18 -2.91 -15.74 -2.47
C GLY A 18 -3.36 -14.27 -2.47
N LEU A 19 -2.86 -13.44 -1.56
CA LEU A 19 -2.97 -11.99 -1.69
C LEU A 19 -2.02 -11.50 -2.77
N THR A 20 -2.42 -10.44 -3.48
CA THR A 20 -1.53 -9.71 -4.40
C THR A 20 -0.62 -8.76 -3.60
N ALA A 21 0.44 -8.21 -4.23
CA ALA A 21 1.29 -7.24 -3.55
C ALA A 21 0.51 -6.01 -2.99
N PRO A 22 -0.47 -5.40 -3.71
CA PRO A 22 -1.33 -4.37 -3.13
C PRO A 22 -2.27 -4.83 -2.01
N GLU A 23 -2.61 -6.12 -1.92
CA GLU A 23 -3.44 -6.65 -0.83
C GLU A 23 -2.57 -7.00 0.39
N ALA A 24 -1.39 -7.58 0.15
CA ALA A 24 -0.39 -7.84 1.17
C ALA A 24 0.13 -6.55 1.80
N SER A 25 0.21 -5.46 1.05
CA SER A 25 0.63 -4.16 1.58
C SER A 25 -0.31 -3.61 2.66
N ILE A 26 -1.62 -3.91 2.55
CA ILE A 26 -2.60 -3.59 3.58
C ILE A 26 -2.37 -4.44 4.83
N VAL A 27 -2.08 -5.74 4.66
CA VAL A 27 -1.77 -6.66 5.77
C VAL A 27 -0.51 -6.23 6.52
N LEU A 28 0.50 -5.77 5.79
CA LEU A 28 1.77 -5.25 6.30
C LEU A 28 1.66 -3.78 6.78
N GLU A 29 0.49 -3.16 6.66
CA GLU A 29 0.20 -1.80 7.11
C GLU A 29 1.06 -0.70 6.49
N TYR A 30 1.46 -0.88 5.22
CA TYR A 30 2.18 0.15 4.47
C TYR A 30 1.33 1.41 4.22
N PRO A 31 1.97 2.58 4.03
CA PRO A 31 1.27 3.82 3.69
C PRO A 31 0.36 3.68 2.45
N LEU A 32 -0.86 4.26 2.50
CA LEU A 32 -1.84 4.12 1.41
C LEU A 32 -1.35 4.69 0.07
N ASN A 33 -0.51 5.73 0.09
CA ASN A 33 0.12 6.25 -1.12
C ASN A 33 1.04 5.22 -1.77
N LYS A 34 1.81 4.44 -0.98
CA LYS A 34 2.59 3.30 -1.48
C LYS A 34 1.68 2.23 -2.10
N VAL A 35 0.55 1.93 -1.44
CA VAL A 35 -0.44 0.98 -1.98
C VAL A 35 -0.99 1.42 -3.33
N LEU A 36 -1.36 2.70 -3.46
CA LEU A 36 -1.84 3.26 -4.74
C LEU A 36 -0.75 3.27 -5.82
N ALA A 37 0.51 3.55 -5.45
CA ALA A 37 1.64 3.49 -6.36
C ALA A 37 1.86 2.06 -6.90
N LEU A 38 1.75 1.03 -6.05
CA LEU A 38 1.79 -0.38 -6.47
C LEU A 38 0.66 -0.73 -7.44
N ILE A 39 -0.56 -0.22 -7.20
CA ILE A 39 -1.70 -0.45 -8.11
C ILE A 39 -1.45 0.22 -9.46
N LEU A 40 -0.95 1.47 -9.47
CA LEU A 40 -0.60 2.17 -10.69
C LEU A 40 0.49 1.41 -11.47
N PHE A 41 1.53 0.95 -10.78
CA PHE A 41 2.60 0.18 -11.39
C PHE A 41 2.09 -1.13 -12.02
N GLY A 42 1.22 -1.86 -11.31
CA GLY A 42 0.56 -3.05 -11.85
C GLY A 42 -0.28 -2.76 -13.10
N LEU A 43 -0.98 -1.62 -13.15
CA LEU A 43 -1.71 -1.17 -14.34
C LEU A 43 -0.80 -0.79 -15.52
N ILE A 44 0.39 -0.23 -15.24
CA ILE A 44 1.41 0.07 -16.25
C ILE A 44 1.98 -1.23 -16.83
N LYS A 45 2.38 -2.19 -15.98
CA LYS A 45 2.82 -3.54 -16.41
C LYS A 45 1.78 -4.24 -17.28
N LYS A 46 0.50 -4.10 -16.92
CA LYS A 46 -0.64 -4.65 -17.68
C LYS A 46 -0.99 -3.85 -18.94
N LYS A 47 -0.24 -2.80 -19.25
CA LYS A 47 -0.42 -1.89 -20.39
C LYS A 47 -1.83 -1.27 -20.44
N LYS A 48 -2.37 -0.91 -19.28
CA LYS A 48 -3.67 -0.22 -19.13
C LYS A 48 -3.55 1.27 -18.88
N VAL A 49 -2.41 1.70 -18.38
CA VAL A 49 -2.12 3.10 -18.12
C VAL A 49 -0.75 3.41 -18.68
N LYS A 50 -0.63 4.61 -19.26
CA LYS A 50 0.64 5.26 -19.58
C LYS A 50 0.73 6.57 -18.82
N VAL A 51 1.89 6.86 -18.25
CA VAL A 51 2.20 8.15 -17.63
C VAL A 51 2.51 9.16 -18.73
N LYS A 52 1.80 10.29 -18.73
CA LYS A 52 2.04 11.43 -19.64
C LYS A 52 2.98 12.46 -19.03
N SER A 53 2.83 12.71 -17.73
CA SER A 53 3.66 13.60 -16.94
C SER A 53 3.80 13.00 -15.54
N GLN A 54 4.99 13.12 -14.95
CA GLN A 54 5.26 12.66 -13.58
C GLN A 54 5.00 13.77 -12.54
N ASP A 55 5.13 15.03 -12.94
CA ASP A 55 4.85 16.21 -12.10
C ASP A 55 4.26 17.36 -12.94
N PRO A 56 2.97 17.71 -12.77
CA PRO A 56 1.98 16.97 -11.99
C PRO A 56 1.70 15.59 -12.62
N LEU A 57 1.29 14.61 -11.81
CA LEU A 57 1.02 13.25 -12.31
C LEU A 57 -0.21 13.24 -13.23
N LEU A 58 0.04 12.98 -14.52
CA LEU A 58 -1.00 12.87 -15.56
C LEU A 58 -0.96 11.49 -16.21
N LEU A 59 -2.11 10.84 -16.28
CA LEU A 59 -2.25 9.47 -16.77
C LEU A 59 -3.11 9.39 -18.03
N LYS A 60 -2.77 8.44 -18.92
CA LYS A 60 -3.56 8.09 -20.10
C LYS A 60 -4.05 6.65 -19.96
N LYS A 61 -5.35 6.43 -20.06
CA LYS A 61 -5.90 5.07 -20.23
C LYS A 61 -5.53 4.52 -21.60
N LEU A 62 -5.15 3.25 -21.64
CA LEU A 62 -4.84 2.53 -22.87
C LEU A 62 -5.94 1.50 -23.14
N SER A 63 -6.38 1.42 -24.40
CA SER A 63 -7.38 0.44 -24.84
C SER A 63 -6.81 -0.97 -25.00
N GLY A 64 -5.48 -1.09 -25.16
CA GLY A 64 -4.76 -2.35 -25.33
C GLY A 64 -4.45 -3.09 -24.02
N GLY A 65 -3.50 -4.03 -24.09
CA GLY A 65 -3.01 -4.78 -22.93
C GLY A 65 -3.95 -5.90 -22.48
N VAL A 66 -3.86 -6.26 -21.20
CA VAL A 66 -4.64 -7.36 -20.61
C VAL A 66 -6.15 -7.07 -20.73
N PRO A 67 -7.03 -8.01 -21.09
CA PRO A 67 -8.48 -7.74 -21.14
C PRO A 67 -9.04 -7.23 -19.80
N GLU A 68 -9.95 -6.24 -19.83
CA GLU A 68 -10.50 -5.63 -18.61
C GLU A 68 -11.18 -6.63 -17.66
N ARG A 69 -11.74 -7.72 -18.23
CA ARG A 69 -12.32 -8.82 -17.45
C ARG A 69 -11.32 -9.51 -16.50
N LYS A 70 -10.01 -9.45 -16.81
CA LYS A 70 -8.95 -10.03 -15.98
C LYS A 70 -8.41 -9.05 -14.92
N LEU A 71 -8.88 -7.81 -14.91
CA LEU A 71 -8.48 -6.82 -13.90
C LEU A 71 -9.19 -7.08 -12.57
N ARG A 72 -8.46 -6.89 -11.47
CA ARG A 72 -9.02 -6.92 -10.11
C ARG A 72 -9.93 -5.71 -9.90
N LYS A 73 -10.83 -5.80 -8.91
CA LYS A 73 -11.76 -4.70 -8.57
C LYS A 73 -11.01 -3.39 -8.30
N TYR A 74 -9.99 -3.41 -7.44
CA TYR A 74 -9.20 -2.20 -7.13
C TYR A 74 -8.50 -1.60 -8.35
N GLU A 75 -8.14 -2.42 -9.35
CA GLU A 75 -7.53 -1.92 -10.60
C GLU A 75 -8.56 -1.19 -11.46
N LYS A 76 -9.77 -1.74 -11.56
CA LYS A 76 -10.89 -1.08 -12.25
C LYS A 76 -11.29 0.21 -11.55
N ASP A 77 -11.34 0.20 -10.21
CA ASP A 77 -11.63 1.39 -9.42
C ASP A 77 -10.56 2.47 -9.63
N PHE A 78 -9.29 2.09 -9.74
CA PHE A 78 -8.20 3.02 -10.04
C PHE A 78 -8.36 3.62 -11.44
N LEU A 79 -8.65 2.79 -12.45
CA LEU A 79 -8.96 3.28 -13.80
C LEU A 79 -10.14 4.25 -13.77
N ASN A 80 -11.17 3.98 -12.99
CA ASN A 80 -12.32 4.88 -12.83
C ASN A 80 -11.97 6.20 -12.13
N ALA A 81 -10.88 6.23 -11.36
CA ALA A 81 -10.36 7.43 -10.71
C ALA A 81 -9.64 8.39 -11.67
N ILE A 82 -9.14 7.89 -12.81
CA ILE A 82 -8.49 8.71 -13.85
C ILE A 82 -9.57 9.52 -14.60
N LYS A 83 -9.50 10.84 -14.48
CA LYS A 83 -10.36 11.82 -15.14
C LYS A 83 -10.02 11.93 -16.65
N LYS A 84 -10.89 12.58 -17.43
CA LYS A 84 -10.68 12.80 -18.87
C LYS A 84 -9.40 13.59 -19.19
N ASN A 85 -9.03 14.55 -18.33
CA ASN A 85 -7.79 15.33 -18.46
C ASN A 85 -6.53 14.57 -18.00
N GLY A 86 -6.67 13.37 -17.43
CA GLY A 86 -5.57 12.52 -16.98
C GLY A 86 -5.21 12.65 -15.50
N GLU A 87 -5.78 13.63 -14.79
CA GLU A 87 -5.63 13.73 -13.33
C GLU A 87 -6.39 12.63 -12.59
N LEU A 88 -6.04 12.44 -11.31
CA LEU A 88 -6.71 11.51 -10.41
C LEU A 88 -7.79 12.20 -9.57
N SER A 89 -8.91 11.51 -9.37
CA SER A 89 -9.97 11.94 -8.45
C SER A 89 -9.68 11.45 -7.03
N LYS A 90 -9.32 12.37 -6.12
CA LYS A 90 -9.06 12.07 -4.70
C LYS A 90 -10.20 11.25 -4.06
N LYS A 91 -11.45 11.68 -4.22
CA LYS A 91 -12.63 11.00 -3.67
C LYS A 91 -12.78 9.54 -4.15
N LYS A 92 -12.51 9.28 -5.43
CA LYS A 92 -12.55 7.91 -5.98
C LYS A 92 -11.41 7.06 -5.46
N LEU A 93 -10.22 7.63 -5.27
CA LEU A 93 -9.08 6.95 -4.64
C LEU A 93 -9.34 6.64 -3.16
N GLU A 94 -9.96 7.54 -2.41
CA GLU A 94 -10.38 7.27 -1.02
C GLU A 94 -11.35 6.08 -0.96
N THR A 95 -12.36 6.08 -1.84
CA THR A 95 -13.34 4.99 -1.94
C THR A 95 -12.67 3.66 -2.30
N LEU A 96 -11.75 3.68 -3.26
CA LEU A 96 -10.94 2.51 -3.63
C LEU A 96 -10.17 1.95 -2.43
N CYS A 97 -9.47 2.81 -1.68
CA CYS A 97 -8.69 2.39 -0.51
C CYS A 97 -9.59 1.80 0.58
N VAL A 98 -10.74 2.42 0.87
CA VAL A 98 -11.73 1.90 1.82
C VAL A 98 -12.21 0.51 1.38
N ASP A 99 -12.57 0.35 0.11
CA ASP A 99 -13.04 -0.92 -0.43
C ASP A 99 -11.95 -2.00 -0.40
N LEU A 100 -10.71 -1.64 -0.71
CA LEU A 100 -9.56 -2.53 -0.66
C LEU A 100 -9.31 -3.02 0.77
N VAL A 101 -9.26 -2.11 1.75
CA VAL A 101 -9.08 -2.46 3.17
C VAL A 101 -10.21 -3.37 3.65
N LYS A 102 -11.47 -3.06 3.34
CA LYS A 102 -12.61 -3.92 3.68
C LYS A 102 -12.51 -5.31 3.05
N ALA A 103 -12.10 -5.38 1.78
CA ALA A 103 -11.92 -6.65 1.08
C ALA A 103 -10.79 -7.50 1.69
N VAL A 104 -9.65 -6.88 2.03
CA VAL A 104 -8.53 -7.55 2.70
C VAL A 104 -8.93 -8.01 4.10
N ASN A 105 -9.58 -7.16 4.91
CA ASN A 105 -10.10 -7.53 6.23
C ASN A 105 -11.05 -8.72 6.16
N LYS A 106 -11.94 -8.76 5.15
CA LYS A 106 -12.83 -9.91 4.91
C LYS A 106 -12.03 -11.17 4.55
N LYS A 107 -11.00 -11.06 3.71
CA LYS A 107 -10.13 -12.18 3.32
C LYS A 107 -9.30 -12.72 4.49
N MET A 108 -8.94 -11.87 5.45
CA MET A 108 -8.13 -12.22 6.63
C MET A 108 -8.94 -12.87 7.75
N LYS A 109 -10.28 -12.90 7.68
CA LYS A 109 -11.11 -13.56 8.69
C LYS A 109 -10.72 -15.03 8.83
N GLY A 110 -10.39 -15.44 10.06
CA GLY A 110 -10.00 -16.82 10.38
C GLY A 110 -8.54 -17.16 10.11
N PHE A 111 -7.69 -16.21 9.70
CA PHE A 111 -6.26 -16.42 9.50
C PHE A 111 -5.41 -15.65 10.52
N SER A 112 -4.20 -16.15 10.79
CA SER A 112 -3.23 -15.48 11.66
C SER A 112 -2.66 -14.26 10.96
N LEU A 113 -2.84 -13.08 11.56
CA LEU A 113 -2.26 -11.84 11.04
C LEU A 113 -0.74 -11.90 11.06
N ILE A 114 -0.15 -12.43 12.14
CA ILE A 114 1.30 -12.52 12.34
C ILE A 114 1.91 -13.46 11.31
N GLU A 115 1.44 -14.71 11.23
CA GLU A 115 1.98 -15.69 10.27
C GLU A 115 1.80 -15.22 8.82
N THR A 116 0.68 -14.53 8.53
CA THR A 116 0.44 -13.98 7.19
C THR A 116 1.44 -12.87 6.85
N ARG A 117 1.74 -11.97 7.79
CA ARG A 117 2.76 -10.93 7.60
C ARG A 117 4.12 -11.56 7.34
N GLU A 118 4.55 -12.49 8.19
CA GLU A 118 5.82 -13.20 8.05
C GLU A 118 5.92 -13.93 6.71
N TYR A 119 4.84 -14.56 6.27
CA TYR A 119 4.79 -15.20 4.96
C TYR A 119 5.06 -14.23 3.80
N TYR A 120 4.40 -13.07 3.76
CA TYR A 120 4.64 -12.10 2.67
C TYR A 120 6.02 -11.42 2.76
N LEU A 121 6.53 -11.18 3.98
CA LEU A 121 7.93 -10.76 4.17
C LEU A 121 8.91 -11.80 3.63
N SER A 122 8.62 -13.10 3.81
CA SER A 122 9.47 -14.18 3.29
C SER A 122 9.52 -14.23 1.76
N ILE A 123 8.40 -13.89 1.08
CA ILE A 123 8.35 -13.79 -0.38
C ILE A 123 9.27 -12.68 -0.89
N MET A 124 9.24 -11.50 -0.25
CA MET A 124 10.13 -10.38 -0.60
C MET A 124 11.59 -10.76 -0.39
N ASN A 125 11.92 -11.37 0.75
CA ASN A 125 13.27 -11.83 1.03
C ASN A 125 13.76 -12.89 0.02
N LYS A 126 12.89 -13.81 -0.39
CA LYS A 126 13.18 -14.80 -1.44
C LYS A 126 13.44 -14.11 -2.78
N ALA A 127 12.62 -13.14 -3.16
CA ALA A 127 12.77 -12.39 -4.40
C ALA A 127 14.16 -11.73 -4.51
N TRP A 128 14.60 -11.05 -3.45
CA TRP A 128 15.94 -10.45 -3.40
C TRP A 128 17.08 -11.46 -3.46
N LYS A 129 16.93 -12.60 -2.77
CA LYS A 129 17.92 -13.70 -2.82
C LYS A 129 18.08 -14.25 -4.23
N LEU A 130 16.96 -14.48 -4.93
CA LEU A 130 16.96 -14.95 -6.32
C LEU A 130 17.65 -13.93 -7.23
N LEU A 131 17.28 -12.65 -7.14
CA LEU A 131 17.87 -11.61 -7.99
C LEU A 131 19.39 -11.47 -7.77
N ARG A 132 19.86 -11.56 -6.52
CA ARG A 132 21.30 -11.51 -6.22
C ARG A 132 22.07 -12.69 -6.83
N ALA A 133 21.50 -13.89 -6.73
CA ALA A 133 22.12 -15.12 -7.19
C ALA A 133 22.14 -15.25 -8.72
N ALA A 134 21.15 -14.67 -9.40
CA ALA A 134 21.04 -14.71 -10.85
C ALA A 134 22.23 -14.06 -11.54
N LYS A 135 22.72 -14.69 -12.60
CA LYS A 135 23.87 -14.20 -13.38
C LYS A 135 23.52 -13.91 -14.83
N ALA A 136 22.66 -14.73 -15.42
CA ALA A 136 22.26 -14.60 -16.82
C ALA A 136 21.22 -13.46 -16.97
N PRO A 137 21.31 -12.63 -18.02
CA PRO A 137 20.32 -11.58 -18.30
C PRO A 137 18.88 -12.11 -18.38
N GLU A 138 18.66 -13.28 -19.00
CA GLU A 138 17.35 -13.92 -19.14
C GLU A 138 16.77 -14.31 -17.79
N GLU A 139 17.60 -14.85 -16.90
CA GLU A 139 17.22 -15.24 -15.54
C GLU A 139 16.87 -14.01 -14.70
N ILE A 140 17.71 -12.96 -14.76
CA ILE A 140 17.47 -11.67 -14.09
C ILE A 140 16.12 -11.10 -14.56
N ASN A 141 15.88 -11.11 -15.86
CA ASN A 141 14.64 -10.62 -16.45
C ASN A 141 13.41 -11.40 -15.99
N SER A 142 13.47 -12.73 -16.01
CA SER A 142 12.37 -13.56 -15.50
C SER A 142 12.07 -13.28 -14.03
N ILE A 143 13.10 -13.14 -13.20
CA ILE A 143 12.94 -12.80 -11.78
C ILE A 143 12.30 -11.41 -11.61
N LEU A 144 12.75 -10.41 -12.38
CA LEU A 144 12.14 -9.08 -12.34
C LEU A 144 10.68 -9.14 -12.79
N GLU A 145 10.35 -9.84 -13.87
CA GLU A 145 8.96 -9.95 -14.34
C GLU A 145 8.03 -10.52 -13.26
N ASP A 146 8.47 -11.62 -12.63
CA ASP A 146 7.69 -12.37 -11.64
C ASP A 146 7.62 -11.68 -10.27
N TYR A 147 8.72 -11.06 -9.83
CA TYR A 147 8.87 -10.60 -8.45
C TYR A 147 8.96 -9.08 -8.26
N THR A 148 9.01 -8.27 -9.32
CA THR A 148 9.10 -6.79 -9.17
C THR A 148 7.97 -6.23 -8.29
N ASP A 149 6.74 -6.75 -8.40
CA ASP A 149 5.60 -6.28 -7.60
C ASP A 149 5.82 -6.51 -6.09
N TRP A 150 6.52 -7.58 -5.74
CA TRP A 150 6.91 -7.90 -4.37
C TRP A 150 8.15 -7.11 -3.92
N MET A 151 9.12 -6.89 -4.81
CA MET A 151 10.29 -6.06 -4.50
C MET A 151 9.89 -4.62 -4.22
N LEU A 152 8.99 -4.04 -5.02
CA LEU A 152 8.46 -2.67 -4.83
C LEU A 152 7.72 -2.47 -3.51
N LEU A 153 7.30 -3.57 -2.87
CA LEU A 153 6.66 -3.53 -1.56
C LEU A 153 7.67 -3.31 -0.44
N ASP A 154 8.93 -3.74 -0.61
CA ASP A 154 10.02 -3.55 0.34
C ASP A 154 10.29 -2.05 0.56
N ASP A 155 10.58 -1.63 1.79
CA ASP A 155 10.94 -0.24 2.08
C ASP A 155 12.37 0.06 1.63
N ASP A 156 13.24 -0.94 1.63
CA ASP A 156 14.63 -0.79 1.17
C ASP A 156 14.74 -0.96 -0.35
N PHE A 157 13.63 -0.93 -1.10
CA PHE A 157 13.65 -1.13 -2.55
C PHE A 157 14.60 -0.17 -3.27
N ASP A 158 14.54 1.11 -2.88
CA ASP A 158 15.33 2.18 -3.48
C ASP A 158 16.84 2.02 -3.22
N ASP A 159 17.21 1.35 -2.13
CA ASP A 159 18.60 1.06 -1.77
C ASP A 159 19.09 -0.28 -2.35
N LYS A 160 18.26 -1.33 -2.27
CA LYS A 160 18.62 -2.69 -2.70
C LYS A 160 18.70 -2.79 -4.22
N MET A 161 17.76 -2.19 -4.95
CA MET A 161 17.68 -2.37 -6.42
C MET A 161 18.94 -1.86 -7.13
N PRO A 162 19.40 -0.61 -6.91
CA PRO A 162 20.61 -0.12 -7.56
C PRO A 162 21.84 -0.94 -7.21
N VAL A 163 22.01 -1.32 -5.94
CA VAL A 163 23.18 -2.10 -5.48
C VAL A 163 23.27 -3.46 -6.17
N ILE A 164 22.14 -4.14 -6.35
CA ILE A 164 22.12 -5.51 -6.89
C ILE A 164 22.30 -5.51 -8.41
N ILE A 165 21.69 -4.55 -9.12
CA ILE A 165 21.57 -4.62 -10.57
C ILE A 165 22.57 -3.73 -11.31
N THR A 166 23.23 -2.79 -10.62
CA THR A 166 24.28 -1.97 -11.25
C THR A 166 25.42 -2.86 -11.77
N GLY A 167 25.87 -2.58 -12.98
CA GLY A 167 26.88 -3.41 -13.68
C GLY A 167 26.31 -4.64 -14.40
N ARG A 168 24.99 -4.91 -14.30
CA ARG A 168 24.32 -5.98 -15.03
C ARG A 168 23.59 -5.44 -16.26
N THR A 169 23.48 -6.24 -17.31
CA THR A 169 22.63 -5.95 -18.48
C THR A 169 21.31 -6.66 -18.32
N ILE A 170 20.21 -5.95 -18.60
CA ILE A 170 18.86 -6.52 -18.60
C ILE A 170 18.15 -6.26 -19.93
N TYR A 171 17.16 -7.07 -20.26
CA TYR A 171 16.23 -6.72 -21.34
C TYR A 171 15.22 -5.70 -20.84
N ALA A 172 14.91 -4.71 -21.68
CA ALA A 172 13.91 -3.72 -21.35
C ALA A 172 12.52 -4.38 -21.33
N PRO A 173 11.76 -4.27 -20.22
CA PRO A 173 10.41 -4.80 -20.18
C PRO A 173 9.53 -4.12 -21.23
N ASP A 174 8.55 -4.85 -21.76
CA ASP A 174 7.66 -4.35 -22.80
C ASP A 174 6.74 -3.19 -22.37
N TRP A 175 6.60 -2.98 -21.06
CA TRP A 175 5.87 -1.89 -20.42
C TRP A 175 6.76 -0.69 -20.08
N TRP A 176 8.08 -0.79 -20.25
CA TRP A 176 9.04 0.24 -19.85
C TRP A 176 8.71 1.62 -20.42
N GLY A 177 8.28 1.69 -21.69
CA GLY A 177 7.88 2.96 -22.33
C GLY A 177 6.61 3.61 -21.79
N ASN A 178 5.88 2.95 -20.88
CA ASN A 178 4.63 3.47 -20.29
C ASN A 178 4.81 4.12 -18.91
N THR A 179 5.98 3.99 -18.27
CA THR A 179 6.28 4.57 -16.95
C THR A 179 6.49 6.09 -17.00
N GLY A 180 6.74 6.64 -18.19
CA GLY A 180 7.06 8.06 -18.37
C GLY A 180 8.48 8.42 -17.91
N THR A 181 9.36 7.43 -17.69
CA THR A 181 10.76 7.66 -17.32
C THR A 181 11.54 8.31 -18.46
N SER A 182 12.32 9.34 -18.14
CA SER A 182 13.26 10.05 -19.05
C SER A 182 14.58 9.31 -19.29
N VAL A 183 14.67 8.04 -18.90
CA VAL A 183 15.84 7.18 -19.11
C VAL A 183 16.08 6.86 -20.59
N PRO A 184 17.34 6.58 -20.99
CA PRO A 184 17.69 6.27 -22.37
C PRO A 184 16.79 5.18 -22.96
N ALA A 185 16.36 5.37 -24.20
CA ALA A 185 15.62 4.37 -24.93
C ALA A 185 16.44 3.06 -24.99
N PRO A 186 15.81 1.89 -24.82
CA PRO A 186 16.48 0.61 -24.98
C PRO A 186 17.20 0.53 -26.34
N SER A 187 18.45 0.10 -26.34
CA SER A 187 19.20 -0.05 -27.58
C SER A 187 19.00 -1.44 -28.18
N THR A 188 18.76 -1.50 -29.48
CA THR A 188 18.84 -2.73 -30.26
C THR A 188 20.24 -2.84 -30.85
N GLY A 189 20.90 -3.99 -30.67
CA GLY A 189 22.19 -4.23 -31.31
C GLY A 189 22.04 -4.25 -32.83
N LYS A 190 22.95 -3.62 -33.57
CA LYS A 190 23.05 -3.77 -35.04
C LYS A 190 23.55 -5.19 -35.33
N GLY A 191 22.65 -6.16 -35.45
CA GLY A 191 22.94 -7.54 -35.85
C GLY A 191 21.75 -8.20 -36.55
N PRO A 192 21.96 -9.27 -37.36
CA PRO A 192 20.91 -9.85 -38.21
C PRO A 192 19.88 -10.70 -37.46
N SER A 193 20.03 -10.89 -36.14
CA SER A 193 19.08 -11.59 -35.29
C SER A 193 18.17 -10.60 -34.57
N VAL A 194 16.92 -10.98 -34.34
CA VAL A 194 15.94 -10.21 -33.55
C VAL A 194 16.50 -10.02 -32.14
N SER A 195 17.22 -8.93 -31.90
CA SER A 195 17.80 -8.61 -30.59
C SER A 195 16.75 -7.88 -29.76
N LEU A 196 16.36 -8.50 -28.64
CA LEU A 196 15.53 -7.84 -27.63
C LEU A 196 16.25 -6.57 -27.16
N PRO A 197 15.56 -5.42 -27.06
CA PRO A 197 16.19 -4.19 -26.62
C PRO A 197 16.77 -4.36 -25.21
N THR A 198 18.03 -3.97 -25.02
CA THR A 198 18.73 -4.08 -23.73
C THR A 198 18.86 -2.72 -23.05
N LEU A 199 19.04 -2.75 -21.73
CA LEU A 199 19.18 -1.57 -20.90
C LEU A 199 20.20 -1.83 -19.77
N PRO A 200 21.11 -0.89 -19.47
CA PRO A 200 21.98 -1.00 -18.31
C PRO A 200 21.18 -1.08 -17.02
N GLY A 201 21.51 -2.01 -16.13
CA GLY A 201 20.79 -2.21 -14.87
C GLY A 201 20.71 -0.93 -14.03
N SER A 202 21.72 -0.07 -14.05
CA SER A 202 21.69 1.23 -13.37
C SER A 202 20.57 2.14 -13.89
N SER A 203 20.37 2.19 -15.22
CA SER A 203 19.26 2.93 -15.84
C SER A 203 17.90 2.33 -15.45
N PHE A 204 17.84 1.01 -15.28
CA PHE A 204 16.60 0.34 -14.86
C PHE A 204 16.28 0.69 -13.42
N ALA A 205 17.26 0.51 -12.53
CA ALA A 205 17.15 0.83 -11.12
C ALA A 205 16.70 2.28 -10.95
N HIS A 206 17.39 3.23 -11.59
CA HIS A 206 17.02 4.64 -11.48
C HIS A 206 15.63 4.93 -12.03
N GLY A 207 15.27 4.35 -13.18
CA GLY A 207 13.95 4.56 -13.78
C GLY A 207 12.81 4.04 -12.90
N ILE A 208 12.96 2.85 -12.34
CA ILE A 208 11.90 2.22 -11.53
C ILE A 208 11.79 2.86 -10.14
N THR A 209 12.91 3.17 -9.48
CA THR A 209 12.90 3.82 -8.16
C THR A 209 12.36 5.24 -8.26
N SER A 210 12.82 6.01 -9.26
CA SER A 210 12.30 7.35 -9.55
C SER A 210 10.79 7.33 -9.86
N SER A 211 10.33 6.38 -10.67
CA SER A 211 8.89 6.23 -10.96
C SER A 211 8.08 5.92 -9.69
N MET A 212 8.55 4.98 -8.88
CA MET A 212 7.86 4.58 -7.66
C MET A 212 7.76 5.74 -6.66
N SER A 213 8.86 6.46 -6.45
CA SER A 213 8.91 7.65 -5.60
C SER A 213 7.97 8.75 -6.12
N ASN A 214 8.04 9.07 -7.42
CA ASN A 214 7.17 10.07 -8.04
C ASN A 214 5.68 9.67 -7.94
N PHE A 215 5.33 8.40 -8.11
CA PHE A 215 3.96 7.94 -7.94
C PHE A 215 3.49 8.05 -6.48
N ALA A 216 4.31 7.60 -5.52
CA ALA A 216 3.98 7.67 -4.10
C ALA A 216 3.82 9.12 -3.62
N ASN A 217 4.57 10.06 -4.20
CA ASN A 217 4.50 11.49 -3.85
C ASN A 217 3.34 12.22 -4.56
N ASN A 218 3.06 11.90 -5.83
CA ASN A 218 2.17 12.72 -6.66
C ASN A 218 0.75 12.15 -6.83
N ILE A 219 0.45 10.92 -6.39
CA ILE A 219 -0.92 10.39 -6.42
C ILE A 219 -1.83 11.10 -5.41
N VAL A 220 -1.31 11.46 -4.24
CA VAL A 220 -2.08 12.06 -3.14
C VAL A 220 -1.39 13.33 -2.64
N SER A 221 -1.98 14.49 -2.90
CA SER A 221 -1.40 15.79 -2.50
C SER A 221 -1.40 16.05 -0.98
N ASN A 222 -2.30 15.43 -0.22
CA ASN A 222 -2.34 15.52 1.25
C ASN A 222 -2.48 14.12 1.85
N VAL A 223 -1.34 13.49 2.12
CA VAL A 223 -1.24 12.11 2.63
C VAL A 223 -1.92 11.95 3.99
N TYR A 224 -1.74 12.91 4.90
CA TYR A 224 -2.33 12.84 6.25
C TYR A 224 -3.86 12.91 6.20
N GLY A 225 -4.40 13.90 5.49
CA GLY A 225 -5.85 14.07 5.34
C GLY A 225 -6.49 12.90 4.58
N PHE A 226 -5.81 12.39 3.54
CA PHE A 226 -6.27 11.21 2.81
C PHE A 226 -6.30 9.95 3.69
N THR A 227 -5.22 9.69 4.42
CA THR A 227 -5.14 8.56 5.34
C THR A 227 -6.24 8.64 6.39
N SER A 228 -6.40 9.81 7.01
CA SER A 228 -7.43 10.05 8.03
C SER A 228 -8.84 9.80 7.49
N ALA A 229 -9.13 10.23 6.25
CA ALA A 229 -10.42 10.01 5.60
C ALA A 229 -10.71 8.52 5.32
N VAL A 230 -9.68 7.72 5.03
CA VAL A 230 -9.83 6.27 4.85
C VAL A 230 -9.96 5.56 6.19
N THR A 231 -9.09 5.87 7.16
CA THR A 231 -9.06 5.19 8.45
C THR A 231 -10.28 5.51 9.32
N SER A 232 -10.87 6.69 9.21
CA SER A 232 -12.11 7.02 9.91
C SER A 232 -13.28 6.11 9.54
N VAL A 233 -13.26 5.54 8.32
CA VAL A 233 -14.29 4.61 7.84
C VAL A 233 -13.91 3.16 8.12
N THR A 234 -12.65 2.80 7.98
CA THR A 234 -12.19 1.40 8.07
C THR A 234 -11.82 0.97 9.48
N ASN A 235 -11.42 1.91 10.32
CA ASN A 235 -11.02 1.71 11.71
C ASN A 235 -11.41 2.96 12.56
N PRO A 236 -12.71 3.24 12.73
CA PRO A 236 -13.15 4.42 13.48
C PRO A 236 -12.64 4.38 14.92
N PRO A 237 -12.28 5.53 15.51
CA PRO A 237 -11.92 5.59 16.92
C PRO A 237 -13.07 5.03 17.77
N PRO A 238 -12.77 4.33 18.88
CA PRO A 238 -13.81 3.82 19.76
C PRO A 238 -14.66 5.00 20.24
N VAL A 239 -15.96 4.95 19.97
CA VAL A 239 -16.90 5.94 20.49
C VAL A 239 -16.90 5.81 22.01
N SER A 240 -16.33 6.80 22.70
CA SER A 240 -16.57 6.96 24.13
C SER A 240 -18.04 7.33 24.28
N THR A 241 -18.89 6.36 24.61
CA THR A 241 -20.23 6.64 25.10
C THR A 241 -20.08 7.25 26.48
N SER A 242 -19.77 8.54 26.56
CA SER A 242 -20.05 9.33 27.75
C SER A 242 -21.56 9.47 27.79
N SER A 243 -22.22 8.55 28.50
CA SER A 243 -23.57 8.76 28.98
C SER A 243 -23.57 10.09 29.73
N GLY A 244 -24.11 11.12 29.08
CA GLY A 244 -24.36 12.41 29.68
C GLY A 244 -25.34 12.23 30.83
N GLY A 245 -24.80 12.04 32.03
CA GLY A 245 -25.53 12.15 33.28
C GLY A 245 -25.80 13.63 33.54
N SER A 246 -26.83 14.16 32.88
CA SER A 246 -27.42 15.45 33.24
C SER A 246 -28.33 15.20 34.44
N TYR A 247 -27.81 15.45 35.65
CA TYR A 247 -28.63 15.57 36.85
C TYR A 247 -28.55 17.02 37.32
N GLY A 248 -29.37 17.85 36.68
CA GLY A 248 -29.82 19.11 37.24
C GLY A 248 -31.15 18.90 37.96
N GLY A 249 -31.25 19.39 39.19
CA GLY A 249 -32.51 19.91 39.74
C GLY A 249 -33.17 19.12 40.88
N SER A 250 -32.90 19.60 42.10
CA SER A 250 -33.87 19.84 43.19
C SER A 250 -34.67 18.66 43.79
N SER A 251 -34.31 18.26 45.01
CA SER A 251 -35.27 18.13 46.12
C SER A 251 -34.52 17.90 47.43
N GLY A 252 -34.88 18.63 48.48
CA GLY A 252 -34.10 18.74 49.71
C GLY A 252 -34.11 17.50 50.61
N CYS A 253 -33.14 17.47 51.51
CA CYS A 253 -33.38 17.17 52.92
C CYS A 253 -32.25 17.77 53.74
N ALA A 254 -32.63 18.71 54.60
CA ALA A 254 -31.82 19.16 55.70
C ALA A 254 -31.55 17.98 56.64
N CYS A 255 -30.29 17.77 57.01
CA CYS A 255 -29.96 17.09 58.25
C CYS A 255 -29.36 18.14 59.18
N ALA A 256 -30.24 18.76 59.95
CA ALA A 256 -29.88 19.45 61.18
C ALA A 256 -29.32 18.42 62.16
N CYS A 257 -28.13 18.69 62.68
CA CYS A 257 -27.58 18.00 63.83
C CYS A 257 -28.50 18.20 65.05
N ALA A 258 -29.01 17.11 65.60
CA ALA A 258 -29.40 17.02 67.00
C ALA A 258 -28.72 15.78 67.59
N CYS A 259 -27.99 16.00 68.68
CA CYS A 259 -27.09 15.08 69.36
C CYS A 259 -27.77 13.77 69.80
N ALA A 260 -27.10 12.63 69.61
CA ALA A 260 -26.91 11.59 70.62
C ALA A 260 -25.93 10.51 70.12
N GLY A 261 -24.71 10.57 70.65
CA GLY A 261 -23.75 9.47 70.82
C GLY A 261 -23.62 8.37 69.76
N CYS A 262 -22.51 8.40 69.01
CA CYS A 262 -21.50 7.34 69.12
C CYS A 262 -20.20 7.78 68.42
N ALA A 263 -19.08 7.42 69.05
CA ALA A 263 -17.77 7.96 68.80
C ALA A 263 -17.09 7.47 67.51
N CYS A 264 -16.26 8.39 67.01
CA CYS A 264 -15.20 8.35 66.01
C CYS A 264 -14.48 7.03 65.70
N ALA A 265 -14.03 6.89 64.44
CA ALA A 265 -12.60 6.99 64.10
C ALA A 265 -12.39 7.19 62.59
N CYS A 266 -12.12 8.43 62.18
CA CYS A 266 -11.46 8.74 60.91
C CYS A 266 -10.03 9.18 61.22
N ALA A 267 -9.06 8.42 60.74
CA ALA A 267 -7.70 8.88 60.44
C ALA A 267 -7.55 8.70 58.91
N GLY A 268 -7.05 9.62 58.09
CA GLY A 268 -6.33 10.87 58.24
C GLY A 268 -5.60 11.04 56.91
N GLY A 269 -5.83 12.15 56.19
CA GLY A 269 -5.36 12.36 54.82
C GLY A 269 -3.95 12.97 54.69
N GLY A 270 -3.52 13.12 53.44
CA GLY A 270 -2.30 13.81 52.97
C GLY A 270 -1.28 12.83 52.39
N ARG A 271 -0.80 12.92 51.15
CA ARG A 271 -0.65 14.03 50.19
C ARG A 271 -0.84 13.51 48.77
#